data_AF-A0A2K5AP91-F1
#
_entry.id   AF-A0A2K5AP91-F1
#
_cell.length_a   1.000
_cell.length_b   1.000
_cell.length_c   1.000
_cell.angle_alpha   90.00
_cell.angle_beta   90.00
_cell.angle_gamma   90.00
#
_symmetry.space_group_name_H-M   'P 1'
#
loop_
_entity.id
_entity.type
_entity.pdbx_description
1 polymer ?
#
loop_
_entity_poly.entity_id
_entity_poly.type
_entity_poly.pdbx_seq_one_letter_code
_entity_poly.pdbx_strand_id
1 'polypeptide(L)'
;MLLVGHAAWAYVISRSLASVLNVKINPYLVMLLGMVPDADILLQEYIKHRSVTHSMLFWGIVFIPFFIAYRKRSIPYFMAVVQHIMLGDVIVASTNLIWPWRYEIGMGYSALSPLNMAMESIGLGLALLLTIKYDRFIITRNRCNILGLVVILPLLGSMLYLFTANGLLFLDHIIGSNISAKNMIRGSNDMMFVAMILHVSFSILLSISILQGMYALIARIH
;
A
#
# COMPACT_ATOMS: atom_id res chain seq x y z
N MET A 1 0.11 -2.13 -8.24
CA MET A 1 1.45 -1.61 -7.85
C MET A 1 2.12 -2.64 -6.95
N LEU A 2 3.36 -2.44 -6.52
CA LEU A 2 3.95 -3.17 -5.41
C LEU A 2 3.27 -2.76 -4.10
N LEU A 3 3.23 -3.71 -3.17
CA LEU A 3 2.68 -3.56 -1.82
C LEU A 3 2.99 -2.22 -1.15
N VAL A 4 4.28 -1.86 -1.15
CA VAL A 4 4.78 -0.68 -0.44
C VAL A 4 4.27 0.60 -1.12
N GLY A 5 4.06 0.56 -2.44
CA GLY A 5 3.39 1.62 -3.18
C GLY A 5 1.92 1.77 -2.77
N HIS A 6 1.18 0.67 -2.59
CA HIS A 6 -0.22 0.72 -2.11
C HIS A 6 -0.31 1.36 -0.73
N ALA A 7 0.57 0.99 0.20
CA ALA A 7 0.64 1.62 1.52
C ALA A 7 0.99 3.11 1.46
N ALA A 8 1.94 3.49 0.59
CA ALA A 8 2.35 4.88 0.43
C ALA A 8 1.22 5.75 -0.11
N TRP A 9 0.54 5.32 -1.16
CA TRP A 9 -0.60 6.05 -1.74
C TRP A 9 -1.80 6.10 -0.81
N ALA A 10 -2.06 5.02 -0.05
CA ALA A 10 -3.04 5.02 1.03
C ALA A 10 -2.75 6.13 2.05
N TYR A 11 -1.51 6.26 2.50
CA TYR A 11 -1.12 7.32 3.40
C TYR A 11 -1.25 8.72 2.77
N VAL A 12 -0.76 8.91 1.55
CA VAL A 12 -0.82 10.21 0.83
C VAL A 12 -2.25 10.71 0.69
N ILE A 13 -3.15 9.87 0.18
CA ILE A 13 -4.55 10.23 -0.05
C ILE A 13 -5.26 10.46 1.29
N SER A 14 -5.09 9.54 2.25
CA SER A 14 -5.73 9.66 3.55
C SER A 14 -5.28 10.90 4.32
N ARG A 15 -3.97 11.19 4.32
CA ARG A 15 -3.40 12.36 5.00
C ARG A 15 -3.88 13.67 4.37
N SER A 16 -3.89 13.73 3.04
CA SER A 16 -4.38 14.91 2.32
C SER A 16 -5.85 15.16 2.64
N LEU A 17 -6.68 14.12 2.60
CA LEU A 17 -8.10 14.23 2.91
C LEU A 17 -8.36 14.55 4.38
N ALA A 18 -7.57 13.96 5.29
CA ALA A 18 -7.64 14.24 6.71
C ALA A 18 -7.34 15.72 7.01
N SER A 19 -6.38 16.31 6.30
CA SER A 19 -6.08 17.74 6.38
C SER A 19 -7.26 18.60 5.92
N VAL A 20 -7.90 18.24 4.80
CA VAL A 20 -9.08 18.97 4.27
C VAL A 20 -10.28 18.86 5.22
N LEU A 21 -10.53 17.68 5.77
CA LEU A 21 -11.65 17.42 6.67
C LEU A 21 -11.39 17.86 8.12
N ASN A 22 -10.17 18.31 8.41
CA ASN A 22 -9.65 18.66 9.73
C ASN A 22 -9.89 17.52 10.75
N VAL A 23 -9.41 16.32 10.42
CA VAL A 23 -9.48 15.13 11.27
C VAL A 23 -8.09 14.55 11.49
N LYS A 24 -7.89 13.91 12.63
CA LYS A 24 -6.65 13.17 12.93
C LYS A 24 -6.78 11.74 12.40
N ILE A 25 -5.69 11.22 11.83
CA ILE A 25 -5.59 9.83 11.38
C ILE A 25 -4.38 9.16 12.02
N ASN A 26 -4.46 7.84 12.19
CA ASN A 26 -3.30 7.02 12.49
C ASN A 26 -2.60 6.63 11.17
N PRO A 27 -1.36 7.09 10.92
CA PRO A 27 -0.64 6.84 9.67
C PRO A 27 -0.40 5.34 9.41
N TYR A 28 -0.12 4.55 10.44
CA TYR A 28 0.11 3.12 10.31
C TYR A 28 -1.16 2.36 9.92
N LEU A 29 -2.30 2.77 10.49
CA LEU A 29 -3.58 2.13 10.18
C LEU A 29 -4.03 2.42 8.75
N VAL A 30 -3.84 3.63 8.24
CA VAL A 30 -4.17 3.93 6.84
C VAL A 30 -3.24 3.21 5.87
N MET A 31 -1.94 3.10 6.17
CA MET A 31 -1.01 2.30 5.38
C MET A 31 -1.44 0.83 5.35
N LEU A 32 -1.80 0.26 6.51
CA LEU A 32 -2.25 -1.12 6.62
C LEU A 32 -3.53 -1.35 5.81
N LEU A 33 -4.55 -0.51 5.98
CA LEU A 33 -5.81 -0.59 5.22
C LEU A 33 -5.60 -0.52 3.72
N GLY A 34 -4.59 0.24 3.28
CA GLY A 34 -4.18 0.30 1.89
C GLY A 34 -3.69 -1.01 1.30
N MET A 35 -3.39 -2.00 2.13
CA MET A 35 -2.86 -3.31 1.71
C MET A 35 -3.87 -4.44 1.96
N VAL A 36 -4.93 -4.17 2.73
CA VAL A 36 -5.90 -5.20 3.14
C VAL A 36 -6.59 -5.89 1.95
N PRO A 37 -6.92 -5.21 0.83
CA PRO A 37 -7.48 -5.90 -0.33
C PRO A 37 -6.67 -7.11 -0.81
N ASP A 38 -5.33 -6.99 -0.82
CA ASP A 38 -4.39 -8.03 -1.23
C ASP A 38 -4.21 -9.15 -0.17
N ALA A 39 -4.84 -9.04 1.00
CA ALA A 39 -4.84 -10.14 1.96
C ALA A 39 -5.52 -11.41 1.39
N ASP A 40 -6.34 -11.27 0.34
CA ASP A 40 -6.90 -12.41 -0.40
C ASP A 40 -5.83 -13.24 -1.12
N ILE A 41 -4.62 -12.72 -1.36
CA ILE A 41 -3.48 -13.47 -1.90
C ILE A 41 -3.10 -14.61 -0.94
N LEU A 42 -3.23 -14.39 0.37
CA LEU A 42 -2.98 -15.41 1.39
C LEU A 42 -4.11 -16.46 1.47
N LEU A 43 -5.27 -16.15 0.89
CA LEU A 43 -6.48 -16.95 0.96
C LEU A 43 -6.92 -17.43 -0.43
N GLN A 44 -6.00 -17.52 -1.39
CA GLN A 44 -6.32 -17.88 -2.78
C GLN A 44 -7.04 -19.22 -2.93
N GLU A 45 -6.84 -20.14 -1.98
CA GLU A 45 -7.57 -21.42 -1.92
C GLU A 45 -9.08 -21.25 -1.65
N TYR A 46 -9.48 -20.13 -1.03
CA TYR A 46 -10.85 -19.87 -0.59
C TYR A 46 -11.51 -18.70 -1.32
N ILE A 47 -10.73 -17.70 -1.72
CA ILE A 47 -11.21 -16.46 -2.36
C ILE A 47 -10.37 -16.21 -3.61
N LYS A 48 -11.03 -16.10 -4.76
CA LYS A 48 -10.35 -15.70 -6.00
C LYS A 48 -9.77 -14.30 -5.81
N HIS A 49 -8.46 -14.15 -6.04
CA HIS A 49 -7.80 -12.85 -5.99
C HIS A 49 -8.49 -11.84 -6.94
N ARG A 50 -8.64 -10.58 -6.48
CA ARG A 50 -9.36 -9.50 -7.20
C ARG A 50 -10.85 -9.71 -7.39
N SER A 51 -11.48 -10.48 -6.50
CA SER A 51 -12.94 -10.63 -6.45
C SER A 51 -13.57 -9.73 -5.38
N VAL A 52 -13.93 -10.29 -4.22
CA VAL A 52 -14.69 -9.62 -3.17
C VAL A 52 -13.86 -8.51 -2.50
N THR A 53 -12.61 -8.80 -2.14
CA THR A 53 -11.74 -7.86 -1.40
C THR A 53 -11.27 -6.68 -2.26
N HIS A 54 -11.47 -6.74 -3.56
CA HIS A 54 -11.15 -5.66 -4.50
C HIS A 54 -12.41 -4.94 -5.01
N SER A 55 -13.56 -5.23 -4.41
CA SER A 55 -14.82 -4.56 -4.72
C SER A 55 -15.03 -3.35 -3.82
N MET A 56 -15.32 -2.21 -4.45
CA MET A 56 -15.72 -1.00 -3.74
C MET A 56 -17.04 -1.16 -3.02
N LEU A 57 -17.97 -1.92 -3.60
CA LEU A 57 -19.27 -2.17 -3.00
C LEU A 57 -19.10 -2.93 -1.68
N PHE A 58 -18.28 -3.98 -1.68
CA PHE A 58 -17.96 -4.74 -0.48
C PHE A 58 -17.38 -3.84 0.62
N TRP A 59 -16.35 -3.05 0.30
CA TRP A 59 -15.75 -2.14 1.27
C TRP A 59 -16.68 -1.02 1.71
N GLY A 60 -17.55 -0.54 0.82
CA GLY A 60 -18.59 0.43 1.16
C GLY A 60 -19.50 -0.10 2.25
N ILE A 61 -19.97 -1.34 2.12
CA ILE A 61 -20.81 -2.03 3.11
C ILE A 61 -20.05 -2.24 4.43
N VAL A 62 -18.81 -2.74 4.37
CA VAL A 62 -17.95 -2.94 5.56
C VAL A 62 -17.73 -1.62 6.32
N PHE A 63 -17.64 -0.49 5.62
CA PHE A 63 -17.45 0.82 6.23
C PHE A 63 -18.73 1.51 6.73
N ILE A 64 -19.94 1.02 6.41
CA ILE A 64 -21.22 1.57 6.92
C ILE A 64 -21.21 1.79 8.44
N PRO A 65 -20.92 0.78 9.29
CA PRO A 65 -20.89 0.99 10.74
C PRO A 65 -19.88 2.05 11.17
N PHE A 66 -18.75 2.15 10.48
CA PHE A 66 -17.73 3.16 10.77
C PHE A 66 -18.17 4.57 10.34
N PHE A 67 -18.88 4.72 9.22
CA PHE A 67 -19.50 5.98 8.83
C PHE A 67 -20.58 6.43 9.82
N ILE A 68 -21.39 5.50 10.33
CA ILE A 68 -22.41 5.82 11.33
C ILE A 68 -21.75 6.28 12.64
N ALA A 69 -20.76 5.52 13.15
CA ALA A 69 -20.14 5.78 14.45
C ALA A 69 -19.15 6.95 14.42
N TYR A 70 -18.29 7.03 13.41
CA TYR A 70 -17.16 7.96 13.35
C TYR A 70 -17.34 9.10 12.33
N ARG A 71 -18.40 9.04 11.51
CA ARG A 71 -18.78 10.09 10.55
C ARG A 71 -17.61 10.47 9.63
N LYS A 72 -17.33 11.77 9.48
CA LYS A 72 -16.24 12.26 8.62
C LYS A 72 -14.85 11.74 9.00
N ARG A 73 -14.64 11.22 10.22
CA ARG A 73 -13.34 10.67 10.64
C ARG A 73 -13.02 9.32 9.97
N SER A 74 -14.02 8.57 9.51
CA SER A 74 -13.78 7.29 8.81
C SER A 74 -13.47 7.47 7.32
N ILE A 75 -13.79 8.63 6.73
CA ILE A 75 -13.59 8.88 5.29
C ILE A 75 -12.13 8.68 4.85
N PRO A 76 -11.09 9.21 5.54
CA PRO A 76 -9.71 8.94 5.15
C PRO A 76 -9.36 7.44 5.16
N TYR A 77 -9.84 6.69 6.15
CA TYR A 77 -9.59 5.25 6.25
C TYR A 77 -10.29 4.45 5.15
N PHE A 78 -11.50 4.85 4.76
CA PHE A 78 -12.17 4.25 3.60
C PHE A 78 -11.40 4.55 2.31
N MET A 79 -10.93 5.80 2.14
CA MET A 79 -10.14 6.19 0.97
C MET A 79 -8.78 5.48 0.89
N ALA A 80 -8.21 5.09 2.03
CA ALA A 80 -7.04 4.22 2.07
C ALA A 80 -7.26 2.89 1.35
N VAL A 81 -8.45 2.31 1.46
CA VAL A 81 -8.82 1.07 0.79
C VAL A 81 -9.19 1.32 -0.68
N VAL A 82 -10.01 2.35 -0.94
CA VAL A 82 -10.46 2.71 -2.29
C VAL A 82 -9.30 2.98 -3.24
N GLN A 83 -8.23 3.63 -2.77
CA GLN A 83 -7.08 3.90 -3.64
C GLN A 83 -6.39 2.63 -4.14
N HIS A 84 -6.41 1.55 -3.34
CA HIS A 84 -5.79 0.28 -3.73
C HIS A 84 -6.41 -0.20 -5.04
N ILE A 85 -7.74 -0.18 -5.07
CA ILE A 85 -8.57 -0.62 -6.19
C ILE A 85 -8.44 0.37 -7.36
N MET A 86 -8.59 1.68 -7.13
CA MET A 86 -8.68 2.69 -8.20
C MET A 86 -7.37 3.14 -8.80
N LEU A 87 -6.33 3.24 -7.98
CA LEU A 87 -5.03 3.76 -8.40
C LEU A 87 -4.07 2.60 -8.58
N GLY A 88 -4.03 1.69 -7.60
CA GLY A 88 -3.16 0.53 -7.63
C GLY A 88 -3.50 -0.45 -8.75
N ASP A 89 -4.69 -1.03 -8.67
CA ASP A 89 -5.01 -2.19 -9.50
C ASP A 89 -5.57 -1.82 -10.86
N VAL A 90 -6.37 -0.76 -11.00
CA VAL A 90 -6.83 -0.32 -12.33
C VAL A 90 -5.65 0.00 -13.28
N ILE A 91 -4.49 0.39 -12.75
CA ILE A 91 -3.32 0.69 -13.60
C ILE A 91 -2.58 -0.59 -13.98
N VAL A 92 -2.38 -1.50 -13.02
CA VAL A 92 -1.54 -2.70 -13.20
C VAL A 92 -2.34 -3.92 -13.70
N ALA A 93 -3.66 -3.90 -13.57
CA ALA A 93 -4.49 -5.07 -13.76
C ALA A 93 -5.92 -4.71 -14.17
N SER A 94 -6.68 -5.72 -14.61
CA SER A 94 -8.14 -5.64 -14.60
C SER A 94 -8.67 -6.00 -13.21
N THR A 95 -9.53 -5.14 -12.66
CA THR A 95 -10.10 -5.30 -11.32
C THR A 95 -11.60 -5.18 -11.38
N ASN A 96 -12.29 -6.08 -10.71
CA ASN A 96 -13.75 -6.05 -10.64
C ASN A 96 -14.23 -5.08 -9.56
N LEU A 97 -14.74 -3.92 -9.97
CA LEU A 97 -15.13 -2.86 -9.04
C LEU A 97 -16.39 -3.20 -8.24
N ILE A 98 -17.31 -3.95 -8.84
CA ILE A 98 -18.67 -4.15 -8.30
C ILE A 98 -18.99 -5.64 -8.24
N TRP A 99 -18.20 -6.43 -7.52
CA TRP A 99 -18.56 -7.82 -7.24
C TRP A 99 -19.93 -7.91 -6.52
N PRO A 100 -20.83 -8.85 -6.88
CA PRO A 100 -20.64 -9.99 -7.79
C PRO A 100 -20.87 -9.70 -9.27
N TRP A 101 -21.27 -8.48 -9.65
CA TRP A 101 -21.38 -8.10 -11.05
C TRP A 101 -20.00 -8.05 -11.71
N ARG A 102 -19.90 -8.41 -12.98
CA ARG A 102 -18.62 -8.48 -13.70
C ARG A 102 -18.32 -7.16 -14.39
N TYR A 103 -17.96 -6.14 -13.60
CA TYR A 103 -17.53 -4.84 -14.13
C TYR A 103 -16.03 -4.66 -13.90
N GLU A 104 -15.25 -5.17 -14.86
CA GLU A 104 -13.80 -5.11 -14.83
C GLU A 104 -13.30 -3.84 -15.51
N ILE A 105 -12.47 -3.06 -14.81
CA ILE A 105 -11.75 -1.92 -15.36
C ILE A 105 -10.26 -2.13 -15.11
N GLY A 106 -9.46 -1.84 -16.13
CA GLY A 106 -8.01 -1.95 -16.03
C GLY A 106 -7.29 -1.52 -17.29
N MET A 107 -6.11 -0.92 -17.13
CA MET A 107 -5.18 -0.64 -18.23
C MET A 107 -4.27 -1.85 -18.52
N GLY A 108 -4.08 -2.75 -17.55
CA GLY A 108 -3.34 -3.99 -17.73
C GLY A 108 -1.82 -3.80 -17.92
N TYR A 109 -1.25 -2.71 -17.41
CA TYR A 109 0.20 -2.52 -17.46
C TYR A 109 0.92 -3.52 -16.56
N SER A 110 2.13 -3.95 -16.97
CA SER A 110 2.98 -4.75 -16.08
C SER A 110 3.29 -3.98 -14.78
N ALA A 111 3.44 -4.71 -13.67
CA ALA A 111 3.93 -4.16 -12.40
C ALA A 111 5.36 -3.58 -12.56
N LEU A 112 6.13 -4.05 -13.54
CA LEU A 112 7.44 -3.48 -13.89
C LEU A 112 7.38 -2.51 -15.06
N SER A 113 6.19 -1.98 -15.40
CA SER A 113 6.08 -0.95 -16.44
C SER A 113 6.66 0.38 -15.95
N PRO A 114 7.25 1.20 -16.86
CA PRO A 114 7.76 2.52 -16.50
C PRO A 114 6.71 3.40 -15.82
N LEU A 115 5.46 3.32 -16.25
CA LEU A 115 4.34 4.05 -15.64
C LEU A 115 4.13 3.63 -14.19
N ASN A 116 4.04 2.33 -13.91
CA ASN A 116 3.84 1.84 -12.54
C ASN A 116 5.03 2.20 -11.64
N MET A 117 6.26 2.04 -12.13
CA MET A 117 7.47 2.40 -11.38
C MET A 117 7.54 3.90 -11.08
N ALA A 118 7.14 4.75 -12.03
CA ALA A 118 7.07 6.20 -11.82
C ALA A 118 6.03 6.56 -10.75
N MET A 119 4.84 5.95 -10.79
CA MET A 119 3.81 6.18 -9.78
C MET A 119 4.22 5.71 -8.39
N GLU A 120 4.89 4.56 -8.29
CA GLU A 120 5.42 4.08 -7.02
C GLU A 120 6.45 5.06 -6.47
N SER A 121 7.40 5.49 -7.29
CA SER A 121 8.44 6.46 -6.89
C SER A 121 7.83 7.78 -6.41
N ILE A 122 6.82 8.30 -7.14
CA ILE A 122 6.10 9.52 -6.76
C ILE A 122 5.35 9.33 -5.44
N GLY A 123 4.60 8.24 -5.31
CA GLY A 123 3.84 7.93 -4.09
C GLY A 123 4.73 7.80 -2.86
N LEU A 124 5.87 7.11 -3.01
CA LEU A 124 6.87 6.96 -1.96
C LEU A 124 7.49 8.31 -1.56
N GLY A 125 7.87 9.13 -2.55
CA GLY A 125 8.40 10.47 -2.30
C GLY A 125 7.39 11.38 -1.59
N LEU A 126 6.14 11.39 -2.03
CA LEU A 126 5.07 12.17 -1.39
C LEU A 126 4.78 11.67 0.02
N ALA A 127 4.74 10.36 0.24
CA ALA A 127 4.55 9.77 1.57
C ALA A 127 5.66 10.22 2.52
N LEU A 128 6.93 10.22 2.08
CA LEU A 128 8.06 10.70 2.87
C LEU A 128 7.91 12.19 3.23
N LEU A 129 7.60 13.04 2.25
CA LEU A 129 7.41 14.48 2.46
C LEU A 129 6.28 14.78 3.45
N LEU A 130 5.14 14.10 3.31
CA LEU A 130 4.00 14.26 4.20
C LEU A 130 4.30 13.75 5.62
N THR A 131 5.05 12.65 5.74
CA THR A 131 5.51 12.13 7.03
C THR A 131 6.38 13.17 7.74
N ILE A 132 7.34 13.76 7.04
CA ILE A 132 8.22 14.82 7.58
C ILE A 132 7.42 16.04 8.02
N LYS A 133 6.44 16.45 7.21
CA LYS A 133 5.65 17.66 7.47
C LYS A 133 4.67 17.49 8.63
N TYR A 134 3.91 16.40 8.65
CA TYR A 134 2.73 16.24 9.52
C TYR A 134 2.92 15.25 10.65
N ASP A 135 3.74 14.21 10.45
CA ASP A 135 3.87 13.10 11.38
C ASP A 135 5.28 13.02 11.95
N ARG A 136 5.80 14.17 12.41
CA ARG A 136 7.12 14.29 13.02
C ARG A 136 7.36 13.35 14.20
N PHE A 137 6.32 12.80 14.82
CA PHE A 137 6.46 11.78 15.88
C PHE A 137 6.96 10.43 15.37
N ILE A 138 6.71 10.08 14.10
CA ILE A 138 7.30 8.91 13.44
C ILE A 138 8.82 9.09 13.36
N ILE A 139 9.27 10.32 13.16
CA ILE A 139 10.68 10.69 12.91
C ILE A 139 11.40 11.09 14.20
N THR A 140 10.69 11.66 15.18
CA THR A 140 11.28 12.23 16.38
C THR A 140 10.53 11.77 17.63
N ARG A 141 11.34 11.31 18.59
CA ARG A 141 11.10 11.33 20.05
C ARG A 141 10.40 10.12 20.68
N ASN A 142 11.01 8.94 20.56
CA ASN A 142 11.32 8.06 21.70
C ASN A 142 12.25 6.90 21.27
N ARG A 143 13.13 6.37 22.14
CA ARG A 143 13.90 5.13 21.87
C ARG A 143 12.98 3.92 21.61
N CYS A 144 11.71 4.01 22.04
CA CYS A 144 10.68 3.01 21.78
C CYS A 144 10.01 3.12 20.40
N ASN A 145 10.31 4.15 19.59
CA ASN A 145 9.67 4.37 18.29
C ASN A 145 10.56 3.96 17.09
N ILE A 146 11.55 3.08 17.31
CA ILE A 146 12.39 2.48 16.27
C ILE A 146 11.54 1.87 15.15
N LEU A 147 10.34 1.36 15.47
CA LEU A 147 9.44 0.77 14.50
C LEU A 147 8.81 1.78 13.53
N GLY A 148 8.71 3.07 13.90
CA GLY A 148 8.35 4.14 12.97
C GLY A 148 9.39 4.34 11.86
N LEU A 149 10.68 4.17 12.16
CA LEU A 149 11.76 4.10 11.17
C LEU A 149 11.71 2.81 10.35
N VAL A 150 11.26 1.71 10.95
CA VAL A 150 11.10 0.43 10.25
C VAL A 150 9.95 0.46 9.23
N VAL A 151 9.03 1.42 9.28
CA VAL A 151 8.07 1.66 8.19
C VAL A 151 8.71 2.43 7.04
N ILE A 152 9.70 3.28 7.34
CA ILE A 152 10.48 4.05 6.36
C ILE A 152 11.49 3.15 5.62
N LEU A 153 12.03 2.12 6.27
CA LEU A 153 13.01 1.21 5.66
C LEU A 153 12.47 0.43 4.43
N PRO A 154 11.27 -0.17 4.46
CA PRO A 154 10.62 -0.74 3.28
C PRO A 154 10.29 0.29 2.21
N LEU A 155 9.87 1.50 2.61
CA LEU A 155 9.67 2.62 1.67
C LEU A 155 10.99 2.94 0.93
N LEU A 156 12.09 3.16 1.66
CA LEU A 156 13.41 3.44 1.08
C LEU A 156 13.99 2.25 0.31
N GLY A 157 13.83 1.04 0.83
CA GLY A 157 14.31 -0.19 0.19
C GLY A 157 13.59 -0.48 -1.11
N SER A 158 12.27 -0.23 -1.18
CA SER A 158 11.51 -0.32 -2.41
C SER A 158 11.90 0.77 -3.41
N MET A 159 12.15 2.01 -2.97
CA MET A 159 12.69 3.06 -3.84
C MET A 159 14.06 2.68 -4.42
N LEU A 160 14.96 2.12 -3.60
CA LEU A 160 16.28 1.67 -4.04
C LEU A 160 16.18 0.50 -5.04
N TYR A 161 15.31 -0.47 -4.77
CA TYR A 161 15.06 -1.60 -5.68
C TYR A 161 14.50 -1.13 -7.02
N LEU A 162 13.52 -0.22 -7.02
CA LEU A 162 12.97 0.34 -8.25
C LEU A 162 14.04 1.12 -9.03
N PHE A 163 14.90 1.86 -8.33
CA PHE A 163 15.99 2.60 -8.97
C PHE A 163 17.01 1.66 -9.63
N THR A 164 17.40 0.58 -8.96
CA THR A 164 18.34 -0.41 -9.52
C THR A 164 17.71 -1.24 -10.65
N ALA A 165 16.44 -1.64 -10.51
CA ALA A 165 15.70 -2.35 -11.55
C ALA A 165 15.52 -1.51 -12.82
N ASN A 166 15.19 -0.22 -12.67
CA ASN A 166 15.11 0.73 -13.79
C ASN A 166 16.47 0.91 -14.48
N GLY A 167 17.54 1.05 -13.70
CA GLY A 167 18.90 1.14 -14.23
C GLY A 167 19.30 -0.11 -15.03
N LEU A 168 18.94 -1.30 -14.54
CA LEU A 168 19.26 -2.56 -15.20
C LEU A 168 18.46 -2.75 -16.50
N LEU A 169 17.16 -2.45 -16.49
CA LEU A 169 16.29 -2.52 -17.68
C LEU A 169 16.71 -1.52 -18.75
N PHE A 170 17.12 -0.32 -18.34
CA PHE A 170 17.66 0.69 -19.26
C PHE A 170 18.96 0.21 -19.92
N LEU A 171 19.86 -0.42 -19.16
CA LEU A 171 21.08 -1.00 -19.70
C LEU A 171 20.81 -2.17 -20.63
N ASP A 172 19.83 -3.03 -20.33
CA ASP A 172 19.45 -4.15 -21.20
C ASP A 172 18.90 -3.67 -22.54
N HIS A 173 18.12 -2.59 -22.53
CA HIS A 173 17.62 -1.93 -23.74
C HIS A 173 18.74 -1.34 -24.61
N ILE A 174 19.81 -0.83 -23.99
CA ILE A 174 20.98 -0.27 -24.69
C ILE A 174 21.89 -1.38 -25.22
N ILE A 175 22.09 -2.46 -24.46
CA ILE A 175 23.08 -3.50 -24.74
C ILE A 175 22.47 -4.63 -25.60
N GLY A 176 21.14 -4.71 -25.72
CA GLY A 176 20.45 -5.63 -26.63
C GLY A 176 20.58 -7.10 -26.22
N SER A 177 20.63 -7.40 -24.92
CA SER A 177 20.85 -8.76 -24.44
C SER A 177 19.51 -9.53 -24.34
N ASN A 178 19.42 -10.70 -24.97
CA ASN A 178 18.24 -11.58 -24.92
C ASN A 178 18.13 -12.35 -23.57
N ILE A 179 18.46 -11.70 -22.45
CA ILE A 179 18.41 -12.26 -21.10
C ILE A 179 16.95 -12.29 -20.55
N SER A 180 16.05 -11.53 -21.18
CA SER A 180 14.76 -11.09 -20.65
C SER A 180 13.69 -12.18 -20.46
N ALA A 181 13.48 -13.10 -21.42
CA ALA A 181 12.29 -13.96 -21.40
C ALA A 181 12.36 -15.16 -20.42
N LYS A 182 13.54 -15.77 -20.24
CA LYS A 182 13.70 -16.98 -19.39
C LYS A 182 13.81 -16.62 -17.90
N ASN A 183 14.31 -15.42 -17.59
CA ASN A 183 14.34 -14.86 -16.24
C ASN A 183 12.97 -14.30 -15.81
N MET A 184 12.11 -13.89 -16.76
CA MET A 184 10.74 -13.43 -16.47
C MET A 184 9.83 -14.52 -15.88
N ILE A 185 9.88 -15.75 -16.41
CA ILE A 185 8.97 -16.83 -15.95
C ILE A 185 9.40 -17.37 -14.57
N ARG A 186 10.70 -17.60 -14.36
CA ARG A 186 11.24 -17.98 -13.04
C ARG A 186 11.07 -16.86 -12.01
N GLY A 187 11.22 -15.61 -12.45
CA GLY A 187 10.93 -14.43 -11.64
C GLY A 187 9.48 -14.34 -11.19
N SER A 188 8.49 -14.82 -11.94
CA SER A 188 7.07 -14.66 -11.56
C SER A 188 6.68 -15.39 -10.26
N ASN A 189 7.11 -16.64 -10.07
CA ASN A 189 6.84 -17.41 -8.86
C ASN A 189 7.67 -16.93 -7.66
N ASP A 190 8.94 -16.59 -7.92
CA ASP A 190 9.83 -16.03 -6.90
C ASP A 190 9.34 -14.64 -6.43
N MET A 191 8.79 -13.83 -7.34
CA MET A 191 8.20 -12.52 -7.03
C MET A 191 6.90 -12.64 -6.24
N MET A 192 6.06 -13.64 -6.49
CA MET A 192 4.87 -13.88 -5.67
C MET A 192 5.25 -14.27 -4.24
N PHE A 193 6.25 -15.15 -4.08
CA PHE A 193 6.77 -15.54 -2.77
C PHE A 193 7.41 -14.35 -2.02
N VAL A 194 8.24 -13.56 -2.71
CA VAL A 194 8.84 -12.34 -2.17
C VAL A 194 7.77 -11.30 -1.80
N ALA A 195 6.76 -11.09 -2.65
CA ALA A 195 5.65 -10.18 -2.38
C ALA A 195 4.84 -10.62 -1.16
N MET A 196 4.66 -11.93 -0.95
CA MET A 196 4.02 -12.49 0.23
C MET A 196 4.84 -12.24 1.50
N ILE A 197 6.15 -12.49 1.48
CA ILE A 197 7.05 -12.20 2.61
C ILE A 197 7.02 -10.71 2.95
N LEU A 198 7.07 -9.84 1.94
CA LEU A 198 6.99 -8.40 2.13
C LEU A 198 5.63 -7.99 2.72
N HIS A 199 4.52 -8.59 2.25
CA HIS A 199 3.17 -8.35 2.79
C HIS A 199 3.10 -8.70 4.26
N VAL A 200 3.52 -9.91 4.62
CA VAL A 200 3.46 -10.41 5.99
C VAL A 200 4.38 -9.59 6.90
N SER A 201 5.64 -9.39 6.52
CA SER A 201 6.59 -8.63 7.33
C SER A 201 6.15 -7.18 7.53
N PHE A 202 5.70 -6.50 6.47
CA PHE A 202 5.26 -5.11 6.56
C PHE A 202 3.96 -4.97 7.37
N SER A 203 3.00 -5.88 7.20
CA SER A 203 1.77 -5.90 8.00
C SER A 203 2.03 -6.13 9.48
N ILE A 204 2.97 -7.02 9.83
CA ILE A 204 3.39 -7.24 11.22
C ILE A 204 3.99 -5.95 11.79
N LEU A 205 4.89 -5.30 11.06
CA LEU A 205 5.55 -4.07 11.50
C LEU A 205 4.55 -2.93 11.73
N LEU A 206 3.61 -2.75 10.82
CA LEU A 206 2.52 -1.78 10.98
C LEU A 206 1.64 -2.12 12.18
N SER A 207 1.29 -3.39 12.38
CA SER A 207 0.45 -3.83 13.48
C SER A 207 1.12 -3.58 14.85
N ILE A 208 2.40 -3.90 14.99
CA ILE A 208 3.15 -3.61 16.21
C ILE A 208 3.20 -2.09 16.47
N SER A 209 3.41 -1.29 15.42
CA SER A 209 3.45 0.17 15.53
C SER A 209 2.10 0.76 15.99
N ILE A 210 0.99 0.20 15.53
CA ILE A 210 -0.36 0.56 15.99
C ILE A 210 -0.52 0.23 17.48
N LEU A 211 -0.18 -1.00 17.90
CA LEU A 211 -0.31 -1.45 19.28
C LEU A 211 0.55 -0.63 20.25
N GLN A 212 1.78 -0.29 19.86
CA GLN A 212 2.64 0.59 20.65
C GLN A 212 2.03 1.99 20.82
N GLY A 213 1.48 2.55 19.73
CA GLY A 213 0.78 3.83 19.77
C GLY A 213 -0.41 3.81 20.74
N MET A 214 -1.18 2.72 20.76
CA MET A 214 -2.29 2.53 21.70
C MET A 214 -1.80 2.41 23.15
N TYR A 215 -0.76 1.61 23.41
CA TYR A 215 -0.20 1.45 24.75
C TYR A 215 0.34 2.76 25.31
N ALA A 216 1.04 3.55 24.49
CA ALA A 216 1.55 4.86 24.89
C ALA A 216 0.43 5.87 25.21
N LEU A 217 -0.75 5.72 24.61
CA LEU A 217 -1.92 6.54 24.93
C LEU A 217 -2.52 6.13 26.29
N ILE A 218 -2.68 4.83 26.53
CA ILE A 218 -3.22 4.29 27.79
C ILE A 218 -2.30 4.66 28.96
N ALA A 219 -0.99 4.52 28.80
CA ALA A 219 0.00 4.85 29.83
C ALA A 219 0.09 6.35 30.19
N ARG A 220 -0.62 7.24 29.47
CA ARG A 220 -0.74 8.66 29.81
C ARG A 220 -2.03 9.01 30.56
N ILE A 221 -2.96 8.06 30.64
CA ILE A 221 -4.26 8.21 31.29
C ILE A 221 -4.19 7.71 32.76
N HIS A 222 -3.20 6.88 33.06
CA HIS A 222 -2.82 6.44 34.40
C HIS A 222 -1.59 7.20 34.89
#